data_AF-A0A963EI60-F1
#
_entry.id   AF-A0A963EI60-F1
#
_cell.length_a   1.000
_cell.length_b   1.000
_cell.length_c   1.000
_cell.angle_alpha   90.00
_cell.angle_beta   90.00
_cell.angle_gamma   90.00
#
_symmetry.space_group_name_H-M   'P 1'
#
loop_
_entity.id
_entity.type
_entity.pdbx_description
1 polymer ?
#
loop_
_entity_poly.entity_id
_entity_poly.type
_entity_poly.pdbx_seq_one_letter_code
_entity_poly.pdbx_strand_id
1 'polypeptide(L)' 'MRAIVALIVMLLAAVPSLAGVTPDEILDDPALEERARSLGRELRCLVCQN' A
#
# COMPACT_ATOMS: atom_id res chain seq x y z
N MET A 1 6.48 -13.64 29.52
CA MET A 1 6.94 -14.05 28.17
C MET A 1 5.83 -14.05 27.12
N ARG A 2 4.70 -14.75 27.32
CA ARG A 2 3.59 -14.81 26.34
C ARG A 2 3.05 -13.44 25.88
N ALA A 3 2.85 -12.51 26.80
CA ALA A 3 2.38 -11.15 26.49
C ALA A 3 3.38 -10.34 25.64
N ILE A 4 4.68 -10.51 25.88
CA ILE A 4 5.74 -9.84 25.12
C ILE A 4 5.75 -10.35 23.68
N VAL A 5 5.62 -11.68 23.49
CA VAL A 5 5.52 -12.28 22.16
C VAL A 5 4.29 -11.78 21.41
N ALA A 6 3.13 -11.72 22.08
CA ALA A 6 1.90 -11.21 21.47
C ALA A 6 2.03 -9.73 21.05
N LEU A 7 2.66 -8.90 21.89
CA LEU A 7 2.91 -7.49 21.60
C LEU A 7 3.82 -7.33 20.37
N ILE A 8 4.89 -8.12 20.29
CA ILE A 8 5.84 -8.09 19.16
C ILE A 8 5.12 -8.49 17.86
N VAL A 9 4.30 -9.55 17.88
CA VAL A 9 3.53 -9.99 16.71
C VAL A 9 2.55 -8.91 16.25
N MET A 10 1.88 -8.24 17.19
CA MET A 10 0.95 -7.16 16.87
C MET A 10 1.65 -5.94 16.24
N LEU A 11 2.86 -5.62 16.73
CA LEU A 11 3.67 -4.54 16.18
C LEU A 11 4.15 -4.84 14.75
N LEU A 12 4.53 -6.09 14.49
CA LEU A 12 4.97 -6.55 13.16
C LEU A 12 3.81 -6.61 12.14
N ALA A 13 2.60 -6.90 12.60
CA ALA A 13 1.40 -6.93 11.75
C ALA A 13 0.87 -5.53 11.39
N ALA A 14 1.26 -4.50 12.15
CA ALA A 14 0.82 -3.13 11.95
C ALA A 14 1.68 -2.35 10.93
N VAL A 15 2.67 -2.99 10.30
CA VAL A 15 3.51 -2.32 9.31
C VAL A 15 2.69 -2.13 8.03
N PRO A 16 2.30 -0.89 7.66
CA PRO A 16 1.62 -0.64 6.41
C PRO A 16 2.51 -1.14 5.27
N SER A 17 1.90 -1.70 4.22
CA SER A 17 2.57 -2.28 3.06
C SER A 17 3.74 -1.41 2.58
N LEU A 18 4.97 -1.84 2.89
CA LEU A 18 6.20 -1.16 2.46
C LEU A 18 6.35 -1.13 0.92
N ALA A 19 5.59 -1.97 0.21
CA ALA A 19 5.52 -2.05 -1.23
C ALA A 19 4.26 -1.33 -1.76
N GLY A 20 4.12 -0.03 -1.44
CA GLY A 20 3.16 0.81 -2.15
C GLY A 20 3.58 0.97 -3.61
N VAL A 21 2.62 1.07 -4.53
CA VAL A 21 2.92 1.42 -5.93
C VAL A 21 3.52 2.82 -5.94
N THR A 22 4.70 2.98 -6.54
CA THR A 22 5.32 4.30 -6.67
C THR A 22 4.71 5.04 -7.87
N PRO A 23 4.62 6.37 -7.85
CA PRO A 23 4.07 7.13 -8.97
C PRO A 23 4.87 6.96 -10.27
N ASP A 24 6.11 6.48 -10.17
CA ASP A 24 7.00 6.19 -11.30
C ASP A 24 6.86 4.75 -11.83
N GLU A 25 6.07 3.91 -11.17
CA GLU A 25 5.80 2.54 -11.59
C GLU A 25 4.69 2.53 -12.65
N ILE A 26 5.04 2.09 -13.86
CA ILE A 26 4.12 1.99 -15.01
C ILE A 26 3.87 0.52 -15.31
N LEU A 27 2.60 0.13 -15.45
CA LEU A 27 2.24 -1.24 -15.85
C LEU A 27 2.60 -1.50 -17.32
N ASP A 28 3.09 -2.71 -17.60
CA ASP A 28 3.45 -3.15 -18.97
C ASP A 28 2.27 -3.12 -19.94
N ASP A 29 1.06 -3.42 -19.44
CA ASP A 29 -0.16 -3.35 -20.24
C ASP A 29 -0.76 -1.93 -20.16
N PRO A 30 -0.79 -1.17 -21.28
CA PRO A 30 -1.28 0.20 -21.29
C PRO A 30 -2.76 0.32 -20.92
N ALA A 31 -3.57 -0.72 -21.16
CA ALA A 31 -4.98 -0.73 -20.75
C ALA A 31 -5.12 -0.89 -19.23
N LEU A 32 -4.25 -1.68 -18.61
CA LEU A 32 -4.22 -1.82 -17.15
C LEU A 32 -3.68 -0.56 -16.47
N GLU A 33 -2.68 0.08 -17.05
CA GLU A 33 -2.13 1.36 -16.57
C GLU A 33 -3.20 2.47 -16.56
N GLU A 34 -3.95 2.66 -17.65
CA GLU A 34 -4.99 3.69 -17.70
C GLU A 34 -6.11 3.44 -16.69
N ARG A 35 -6.49 2.16 -16.51
CA ARG A 35 -7.44 1.76 -15.47
C ARG A 35 -6.88 2.02 -14.06
N ALA A 36 -5.60 1.75 -13.83
CA ALA A 36 -4.95 2.02 -12.55
C ALA A 36 -4.98 3.53 -12.25
N ARG A 37 -4.70 4.40 -13.24
CA ARG A 37 -4.78 5.85 -13.07
C ARG A 37 -6.21 6.35 -12.82
N SER A 38 -7.21 5.77 -13.49
CA SER A 38 -8.60 6.16 -13.22
C SER A 38 -9.01 5.84 -11.79
N LEU A 39 -8.66 4.64 -11.31
CA LEU A 39 -8.92 4.21 -9.93
C LEU A 39 -8.12 5.05 -8.91
N GLY A 40 -6.86 5.35 -9.19
CA GLY A 40 -6.01 6.18 -8.32
C GLY A 40 -6.48 7.62 -8.15
N ARG A 41 -7.23 8.18 -9.13
CA ARG A 41 -7.86 9.50 -9.00
C ARG A 41 -9.08 9.48 -8.08
N GLU A 42 -9.78 8.36 -8.01
CA GLU A 42 -10.95 8.18 -7.14
C GLU A 42 -10.55 7.80 -5.71
N LEU A 43 -9.43 7.11 -5.56
CA LEU A 43 -8.91 6.61 -4.29
C LEU A 43 -7.85 7.56 -3.74
N ARG A 44 -8.15 8.25 -2.63
CA ARG A 44 -7.11 9.01 -1.91
C ARG A 44 -6.19 8.03 -1.19
N CYS A 45 -4.89 8.15 -1.45
CA CYS A 45 -3.88 7.37 -0.73
C CYS A 45 -3.94 7.71 0.76
N LEU A 46 -4.37 6.77 1.61
CA LEU A 46 -4.45 6.98 3.07
C LEU A 46 -3.08 7.20 3.73
N VAL A 47 -2.02 6.71 3.09
CA VAL A 47 -0.63 6.88 3.56
C VAL A 47 -0.07 8.25 3.15
N CYS A 48 -0.29 8.65 1.90
CA CYS A 48 0.27 9.83 1.27
C CYS A 48 -0.56 11.09 1.52
N GLN A 49 -1.86 10.93 1.84
CA GLN A 49 -2.83 11.99 2.11
C GLN A 49 -2.90 13.11 1.04
N ASN A 50 -2.66 12.80 -0.23
CA ASN A 50 -2.81 13.75 -1.34
C ASN A 50 -4.23 14.35 -1.41
#